data_AF-A0A528AXN2-F1
#
_entry.id   AF-A0A528AXN2-F1
#
_cell.length_a   1.000
_cell.length_b   1.000
_cell.length_c   1.000
_cell.angle_alpha   90.00
_cell.angle_beta   90.00
_cell.angle_gamma   90.00
#
_symmetry.space_group_name_H-M   'P 1'
#
loop_
_entity.id
_entity.type
_entity.pdbx_description
1 polymer ?
#
loop_
_entity_poly.entity_id
_entity_poly.type
_entity_poly.pdbx_seq_one_letter_code
_entity_poly.pdbx_strand_id
1 'polypeptide(L)' 'MPDSTLRRNLAELVDCGLVIRRDSPNGKRYARKGRGGEIEEAFGFSLAPLLARAQEFEAAAERVRADNRA' A
#
# COMPACT_ATOMS: atom_id res chain seq x y z
N MET A 1 6.79 2.15 23.20
CA MET A 1 7.30 1.46 21.99
C MET A 1 6.57 2.02 20.75
N PRO A 2 7.03 3.14 20.18
CA PRO A 2 6.38 3.72 18.99
C PRO A 2 6.39 2.79 17.77
N ASP A 3 7.36 1.86 17.72
CA ASP A 3 7.57 0.96 16.61
C ASP A 3 6.54 -0.20 16.52
N SER A 4 5.87 -0.55 17.62
CA SER A 4 4.85 -1.62 17.63
C SER A 4 3.52 -1.15 17.01
N THR A 5 3.14 0.12 17.25
CA THR A 5 1.92 0.69 16.69
C THR A 5 2.03 0.86 15.18
N LEU A 6 3.19 1.31 14.68
CA LEU A 6 3.42 1.43 13.24
C LEU A 6 3.36 0.07 12.54
N ARG A 7 4.04 -0.94 13.07
CA ARG A 7 4.02 -2.31 12.52
C ARG A 7 2.62 -2.90 12.52
N ARG A 8 1.83 -2.66 13.58
CA ARG A 8 0.43 -3.09 13.66
C ARG A 8 -0.43 -2.43 12.59
N ASN A 9 -0.44 -1.10 12.51
CA ASN A 9 -1.26 -0.37 11.54
C ASN A 9 -0.91 -0.78 10.11
N LEU A 10 0.38 -1.00 9.85
CA LEU A 10 0.85 -1.46 8.55
C LEU A 10 0.38 -2.89 8.22
N ALA A 11 0.35 -3.79 9.22
CA ALA A 11 -0.21 -5.13 9.03
C ALA A 11 -1.69 -5.04 8.69
N GLU A 12 -2.46 -4.21 9.39
CA GLU A 12 -3.89 -4.00 9.11
C GLU A 12 -4.11 -3.47 7.67
N LEU A 13 -3.26 -2.55 7.19
CA LEU A 13 -3.34 -2.08 5.80
C LEU A 13 -3.00 -3.16 4.76
N VAL A 14 -2.11 -4.10 5.11
CA VAL A 14 -1.79 -5.25 4.26
C VAL A 14 -2.95 -6.24 4.24
N ASP A 15 -3.52 -6.55 5.40
CA ASP A 15 -4.65 -7.47 5.55
C ASP A 15 -5.89 -6.97 4.81
N CYS A 16 -6.13 -5.65 4.82
CA CYS A 16 -7.20 -5.01 4.04
C CYS A 16 -6.91 -4.92 2.53
N GLY A 17 -5.74 -5.35 2.07
CA GLY A 17 -5.33 -5.31 0.67
C GLY A 17 -5.10 -3.89 0.13
N LEU A 18 -4.86 -2.91 1.01
CA LEU A 18 -4.56 -1.52 0.62
C LEU A 18 -3.07 -1.34 0.31
N VAL A 19 -2.22 -2.11 0.98
CA VAL A 19 -0.77 -2.07 0.83
C VAL A 19 -0.26 -3.47 0.51
N ILE A 20 0.62 -3.60 -0.47
CA ILE A 20 1.40 -4.83 -0.67
C ILE A 20 2.75 -4.63 0.00
N ARG A 21 3.14 -5.57 0.86
CA ARG A 21 4.46 -5.60 1.49
C ARG A 21 5.36 -6.60 0.77
N ARG A 22 6.49 -6.12 0.25
CA ARG A 22 7.57 -6.95 -0.31
C ARG A 22 8.81 -6.80 0.56
N ASP A 23 8.92 -7.69 1.54
CA ASP A 23 10.04 -7.70 2.48
C ASP A 23 11.34 -8.10 1.78
N SER A 24 12.43 -7.40 2.10
CA SER A 24 13.76 -7.79 1.62
C SER A 24 14.46 -8.71 2.62
N PRO A 25 15.45 -9.50 2.16
CA PRO A 25 16.22 -10.40 3.04
C PRO A 25 16.95 -9.69 4.21
N ASN A 26 17.22 -8.39 4.09
CA ASN A 26 17.93 -7.60 5.11
C ASN A 26 17.02 -6.59 5.83
N GLY A 27 15.71 -6.63 5.60
CA GLY A 27 14.74 -5.71 6.18
C GLY A 27 14.84 -4.26 5.67
N LYS A 28 15.70 -3.97 4.68
CA LYS A 28 15.83 -2.63 4.07
C LYS A 28 14.92 -2.48 2.85
N ARG A 29 14.50 -1.24 2.57
CA ARG A 29 13.74 -0.91 1.37
C ARG A 29 14.71 -0.49 0.27
N TYR A 30 14.70 -1.19 -0.85
CA TYR A 30 15.55 -0.87 -2.00
C TYR A 30 14.96 -1.44 -3.28
N ALA A 31 15.29 -0.80 -4.41
CA ALA A 31 15.03 -1.34 -5.73
C ALA A 31 16.32 -1.92 -6.32
N ARG A 32 16.27 -3.14 -6.85
CA ARG A 32 17.31 -3.67 -7.72
C ARG A 32 17.03 -3.22 -9.14
N LYS A 33 17.99 -2.54 -9.73
CA LYS A 33 17.96 -2.16 -11.14
C LYS A 33 18.77 -3.15 -11.96
N GLY A 34 18.24 -3.56 -13.09
CA GLY A 34 18.94 -4.38 -14.07
C GLY A 34 20.05 -3.61 -14.77
N ARG A 35 20.79 -4.28 -15.67
CA ARG A 35 21.90 -3.67 -16.43
C ARG A 35 21.48 -2.45 -17.26
N GLY A 36 20.21 -2.36 -17.64
CA GLY A 36 19.64 -1.23 -18.40
C GLY A 36 19.06 -0.09 -17.54
N GLY A 37 19.13 -0.18 -16.20
CA GLY A 37 18.57 0.83 -15.30
C GLY A 37 17.09 0.64 -14.95
N GLU A 38 16.41 -0.31 -15.59
CA GLU A 38 15.04 -0.71 -15.27
C GLU A 38 14.95 -1.35 -13.89
N ILE A 39 13.86 -1.10 -13.17
CA ILE A 39 13.61 -1.71 -11.86
C ILE A 39 13.15 -3.15 -12.08
N GLU A 40 14.01 -4.12 -11.78
CA GLU A 40 13.69 -5.55 -11.85
C GLU A 40 12.97 -6.03 -10.57
N GLU A 41 13.40 -5.52 -9.41
CA GLU A 41 12.78 -5.86 -8.12
C GLU A 41 12.68 -4.63 -7.24
N ALA A 42 11.52 -4.41 -6.60
CA ALA A 42 11.34 -3.36 -5.61
C ALA A 42 10.91 -3.98 -4.28
N PHE A 43 11.72 -3.79 -3.23
CA PHE A 43 11.43 -4.22 -1.88
C PHE A 43 10.98 -3.03 -1.02
N GLY A 44 9.85 -3.17 -0.33
CA GLY A 44 9.19 -2.11 0.41
C GLY A 44 7.67 -2.25 0.39
N PHE A 45 6.97 -1.11 0.33
CA PHE A 45 5.51 -1.06 0.22
C PHE A 45 5.10 -0.63 -1.17
N SER A 46 4.10 -1.30 -1.72
CA SER A 46 3.43 -0.88 -2.94
C SER A 46 2.01 -0.40 -2.62
N LEU A 47 1.70 0.78 -3.11
CA LEU A 47 0.36 1.38 -3.09
C LEU A 47 -0.40 1.12 -4.39
N ALA A 48 0.11 0.25 -5.27
CA ALA A 48 -0.56 -0.13 -6.52
C ALA A 48 -2.03 -0.56 -6.33
N PRO A 49 -2.43 -1.27 -5.24
CA PRO A 49 -3.83 -1.60 -5.02
C PRO A 49 -4.74 -0.37 -4.90
N LEU A 50 -4.26 0.72 -4.29
CA LEU A 50 -5.02 1.96 -4.16
C LEU A 50 -5.28 2.59 -5.53
N LEU A 51 -4.27 2.60 -6.39
CA LEU A 51 -4.42 3.13 -7.75
C LEU A 51 -5.34 2.25 -8.60
N ALA A 52 -5.15 0.93 -8.55
CA ALA A 52 -5.95 -0.02 -9.31
C ALA A 52 -7.43 0.01 -8.91
N ARG A 53 -7.73 0.31 -7.64
CA ARG A 53 -9.09 0.37 -7.07
C ARG A 53 -9.60 1.81 -6.86
N ALA A 54 -8.94 2.81 -7.44
CA ALA A 54 -9.29 4.21 -7.20
C ALA A 54 -10.77 4.52 -7.46
N GLN A 55 -11.32 3.99 -8.57
CA GLN A 55 -12.73 4.18 -8.93
C GLN A 55 -13.71 3.54 -7.93
N GLU A 56 -13.35 2.39 -7.36
CA GLU A 56 -14.14 1.74 -6.31
C GLU A 56 -14.20 2.62 -5.05
N PHE A 57 -13.07 3.19 -4.65
CA PHE A 57 -12.98 4.08 -3.50
C PHE A 57 -13.71 5.40 -3.73
N GLU A 58 -13.61 5.99 -4.92
CA GLU A 58 -14.38 7.19 -5.27
C GLU A 58 -15.89 6.94 -5.17
N ALA A 59 -16.38 5.85 -5.76
CA ALA A 59 -17.79 5.48 -5.68
C ALA A 59 -18.25 5.20 -4.23
N ALA A 60 -17.41 4.56 -3.42
CA ALA A 60 -17.68 4.37 -2.00
C ALA A 60 -17.75 5.70 -1.24
N ALA A 61 -16.83 6.62 -1.51
CA ALA A 61 -16.80 7.94 -0.88
C ALA A 61 -18.03 8.78 -1.26
N GLU A 62 -18.47 8.74 -2.51
CA GLU A 62 -19.69 9.44 -2.95
C GLU A 62 -20.94 8.90 -2.25
N ARG A 63 -21.07 7.58 -2.09
CA ARG A 63 -22.19 6.99 -1.34
C ARG A 63 -22.24 7.51 0.10
N VAL A 64 -21.10 7.47 0.80
CA VAL A 64 -21.02 7.98 2.18
C VAL A 64 -21.36 9.47 2.26
N ARG A 65 -20.93 10.29 1.29
CA ARG A 65 -21.27 11.72 1.23
C ARG A 65 -22.76 11.95 0.98
N ALA A 66 -23.39 11.13 0.15
CA ALA A 66 -24.82 11.21 -0.12
C ALA A 66 -25.64 10.82 1.13
N ASP A 67 -25.28 9.73 1.80
CA ASP A 67 -25.94 9.26 3.01
C ASP A 67 -25.86 10.30 4.14
N ASN A 68 -24.72 10.96 4.31
CA ASN A 68 -24.54 12.01 5.33
C ASN A 68 -25.30 13.32 5.05
N ARG A 69 -25.82 13.50 3.83
CA ARG A 69 -26.59 14.70 3.43
C ARG A 69 -28.11 14.50 3.53
N ALA A 70 -28.56 13.26 3.67
CA ALA A 70 -29.97 12.89 3.86
C ALA A 70 -30.38 13.00 5.33
#